data_AF-A0A210QWX9-F1
#
_entry.id   AF-A0A210QWX9-F1
#
_cell.length_a   1.000
_cell.length_b   1.000
_cell.length_c   1.000
_cell.angle_alpha   90.00
_cell.angle_beta   90.00
_cell.angle_gamma   90.00
#
_symmetry.space_group_name_H-M   'P 1'
#
loop_
_entity.id
_entity.type
_entity.pdbx_description
1 polymer ?
#
loop_
_entity_poly.entity_id
_entity_poly.type
_entity_poly.pdbx_seq_one_letter_code
_entity_poly.pdbx_strand_id
1 'polypeptide(L)'
;MGFQALGFPCDQFHNQQPESSGEEILNGLKYVRPGGGFVPNFQMFGLVEINGKNEHPLFTFLKKYCPPTSDTFQDDSLLLYSPLKVSDIRWNFEQFLIGKDGKPYMRFSPETDPMALKSEIQRMLQTKPEAEESEGFRNGV
;
A
#
# COMPACT_ATOMS: atom_id res chain seq x y z
N MET A 1 21.26 -3.57 1.22
CA MET A 1 20.01 -3.20 0.53
C MET A 1 19.00 -4.31 0.76
N GLY A 2 17.71 -4.01 0.91
CA GLY A 2 16.71 -5.08 1.07
C GLY A 2 15.28 -4.63 1.40
N PHE A 3 15.08 -3.36 1.74
CA PHE A 3 13.76 -2.76 1.95
C PHE A 3 13.62 -1.52 1.06
N GLN A 4 12.43 -1.32 0.51
CA GLN A 4 12.06 -0.13 -0.27
C GLN A 4 10.64 0.28 0.10
N ALA A 5 10.44 1.58 0.33
CA ALA A 5 9.12 2.18 0.47
C ALA A 5 8.64 2.71 -0.89
N LEU A 6 7.34 2.57 -1.14
CA LEU A 6 6.66 3.00 -2.37
C LEU A 6 5.41 3.78 -1.97
N GLY A 7 5.28 5.03 -2.44
CA GLY A 7 4.15 5.91 -2.14
C GLY A 7 3.21 6.04 -3.32
N PHE A 8 1.91 5.81 -3.08
CA PHE A 8 0.85 5.88 -4.08
C PHE A 8 -0.16 6.97 -3.68
N PRO A 9 -0.03 8.19 -4.21
CA PRO A 9 -1.02 9.25 -4.02
C PRO A 9 -2.42 8.80 -4.45
N CYS A 10 -3.42 9.12 -3.64
CA CYS A 10 -4.82 8.80 -3.90
C CYS A 10 -5.72 9.88 -3.27
N ASP A 11 -6.79 10.27 -3.96
CA ASP A 11 -7.69 11.33 -3.51
C ASP A 11 -9.10 10.80 -3.11
N GLN A 12 -9.24 9.48 -3.01
CA GLN A 12 -10.53 8.81 -2.76
C GLN A 12 -11.07 8.99 -1.32
N PHE A 13 -10.30 9.61 -0.42
CA PHE A 13 -10.61 9.75 1.00
C PHE A 13 -10.65 11.22 1.40
N HIS A 14 -11.86 11.76 1.47
CA HIS A 14 -12.18 13.15 1.83
C HIS A 14 -11.31 14.20 1.11
N ASN A 15 -11.00 13.95 -0.16
CA ASN A 15 -10.30 14.90 -1.03
C ASN A 15 -8.98 15.43 -0.41
N GLN A 16 -8.24 14.54 0.28
CA GLN A 16 -7.03 14.88 1.03
C GLN A 16 -5.75 14.89 0.17
N GLN A 17 -5.86 14.61 -1.13
CA GLN A 17 -4.82 14.79 -2.14
C GLN A 17 -5.40 15.52 -3.38
N PRO A 18 -5.88 16.78 -3.21
CA PRO A 18 -6.57 17.53 -4.26
C PRO A 18 -5.68 18.00 -5.41
N GLU A 19 -4.37 17.85 -5.28
CA GLU A 19 -3.37 18.29 -6.24
C GLU A 19 -3.54 17.60 -7.59
N SER A 20 -3.39 18.36 -8.67
CA SER A 20 -3.66 17.90 -10.04
C SER A 20 -2.48 17.17 -10.69
N SER A 21 -1.29 17.26 -10.11
CA SER A 21 -0.05 16.70 -10.67
C SER A 21 0.93 16.22 -9.61
N GLY A 22 1.85 15.33 -10.02
CA GLY A 22 2.94 14.87 -9.15
C GLY A 22 3.86 16.00 -8.67
N GLU A 23 4.02 17.08 -9.46
CA GLU A 23 4.80 18.25 -9.06
C GLU A 23 4.12 19.01 -7.91
N GLU A 24 2.81 19.22 -8.01
CA GLU A 24 2.03 19.89 -6.97
C GLU A 24 2.05 19.10 -5.66
N ILE A 25 1.93 17.76 -5.74
CA ILE A 25 2.05 16.88 -4.56
C ILE A 25 3.40 17.08 -3.87
N LEU A 26 4.50 17.07 -4.63
CA LEU A 26 5.84 17.27 -4.07
C LEU A 26 6.03 18.68 -3.49
N ASN A 27 5.43 19.69 -4.11
CA ASN A 27 5.44 21.06 -3.60
C ASN A 27 4.62 21.18 -2.29
N GLY A 28 3.47 20.54 -2.20
CA GLY A 28 2.66 20.46 -0.98
C GLY A 28 3.44 19.84 0.18
N LEU A 29 4.12 18.72 -0.08
CA LEU A 29 4.98 18.06 0.91
C LEU A 29 6.15 18.96 1.35
N LYS A 30 6.78 19.66 0.41
CA LYS A 30 7.98 20.47 0.66
C LYS A 30 7.70 21.80 1.35
N TYR A 31 6.60 22.45 1.00
CA TYR A 31 6.34 23.84 1.40
C TYR A 31 5.11 24.02 2.30
N VAL A 32 4.17 23.07 2.32
CA VAL A 32 2.91 23.20 3.06
C VAL A 32 2.84 22.24 4.24
N ARG A 33 2.73 20.94 3.97
CA ARG A 33 2.65 19.90 5.01
C ARG A 33 3.25 18.60 4.49
N PRO A 34 4.29 18.06 5.13
CA PRO A 34 4.90 18.52 6.38
C PRO A 34 5.63 19.87 6.29
N GLY A 35 5.99 20.33 5.09
CA GLY A 35 6.66 21.60 4.89
C GLY A 35 8.15 21.56 5.28
N GLY A 36 8.75 22.72 5.54
CA GLY A 36 10.12 22.80 6.06
C GLY A 36 11.21 22.30 5.10
N GLY A 37 10.92 22.21 3.80
CA GLY A 37 11.85 21.67 2.82
C GLY A 37 11.87 20.14 2.76
N PHE A 38 10.89 19.46 3.36
CA PHE A 38 10.77 18.01 3.32
C PHE A 38 10.70 17.49 1.88
N VAL A 39 11.46 16.42 1.60
CA VAL A 39 11.42 15.71 0.33
C VAL A 39 11.39 14.21 0.65
N PRO A 40 10.41 13.44 0.14
CA PRO A 40 10.39 11.99 0.29
C PRO A 40 11.70 11.38 -0.20
N ASN A 41 12.31 10.51 0.60
CA ASN A 41 13.51 9.76 0.23
C ASN A 41 13.17 8.38 -0.35
N PHE A 42 11.96 8.23 -0.87
CA PHE A 42 11.42 7.00 -1.44
C PHE A 42 10.62 7.31 -2.71
N GLN A 43 10.33 6.28 -3.51
CA GLN A 43 9.65 6.45 -4.79
C GLN A 43 8.18 6.85 -4.56
N MET A 44 7.78 7.98 -5.13
CA MET A 44 6.39 8.39 -5.25
C MET A 44 5.91 8.10 -6.68
N PHE A 45 4.72 7.53 -6.82
CA PHE A 45 4.07 7.31 -8.12
C PHE A 45 3.08 8.44 -8.44
N GLY A 46 2.47 8.38 -9.63
CA GLY A 46 1.35 9.25 -9.98
C GLY A 46 0.09 8.93 -9.16
N LEU A 47 -0.91 9.79 -9.26
CA LEU A 47 -2.23 9.57 -8.68
C LEU A 47 -2.83 8.26 -9.19
N VAL A 48 -3.39 7.49 -8.27
CA VAL A 48 -4.06 6.22 -8.57
C VAL A 48 -5.36 6.10 -7.80
N GLU A 49 -6.36 5.47 -8.43
CA GLU A 49 -7.51 4.94 -7.71
C GLU A 49 -7.12 3.59 -7.09
N ILE A 50 -7.46 3.39 -5.81
CA ILE A 50 -7.10 2.18 -5.06
C ILE A 50 -8.33 1.34 -4.69
N ASN A 51 -9.52 1.96 -4.74
CA ASN A 51 -10.82 1.34 -4.53
C ASN A 51 -11.79 1.68 -5.68
N GLY A 52 -12.95 1.02 -5.70
CA GLY A 52 -14.01 1.30 -6.65
C GLY A 52 -13.80 0.68 -8.04
N LYS A 53 -14.55 1.19 -9.01
CA LYS A 53 -14.63 0.62 -10.37
C LYS A 53 -13.33 0.71 -11.16
N ASN A 54 -12.56 1.79 -11.00
CA ASN A 54 -11.32 2.00 -11.76
C ASN A 54 -10.07 1.78 -10.91
N GLU A 55 -10.19 1.03 -9.80
CA GLU A 55 -9.04 0.70 -8.94
C GLU A 55 -7.90 0.08 -9.75
N HIS A 56 -6.69 0.51 -9.45
CA HIS A 56 -5.51 0.03 -10.15
C HIS A 56 -5.30 -1.47 -9.87
N PRO A 57 -4.95 -2.32 -10.88
CA PRO A 57 -4.85 -3.77 -10.72
C PRO A 57 -3.91 -4.24 -9.60
N LEU A 58 -2.87 -3.45 -9.29
CA LEU A 58 -2.00 -3.69 -8.13
C LEU A 58 -2.81 -3.74 -6.83
N PHE A 59 -3.72 -2.78 -6.59
CA PHE A 59 -4.50 -2.74 -5.36
C PHE A 59 -5.61 -3.80 -5.36
N THR A 60 -6.17 -4.17 -6.51
CA THR A 60 -7.03 -5.35 -6.62
C THR A 60 -6.28 -6.61 -6.16
N PHE A 61 -5.04 -6.78 -6.62
CA PHE A 61 -4.17 -7.88 -6.21
C PHE A 61 -3.90 -7.81 -4.71
N LEU A 62 -3.35 -6.71 -4.18
CA LEU A 62 -3.01 -6.58 -2.75
C LEU A 62 -4.19 -6.83 -1.81
N LYS A 63 -5.37 -6.26 -2.10
CA LYS A 63 -6.59 -6.40 -1.29
C LYS A 63 -7.15 -7.83 -1.27
N LYS A 64 -6.74 -8.70 -2.20
CA LYS A 64 -7.17 -10.11 -2.26
C LYS A 64 -6.41 -11.00 -1.26
N TYR A 65 -5.16 -10.68 -0.94
CA TYR A 65 -4.29 -11.56 -0.14
C TYR A 65 -4.35 -11.29 1.35
N CYS A 66 -4.72 -10.07 1.77
CA CYS A 66 -4.80 -9.71 3.17
C CYS A 66 -6.24 -9.27 3.53
N PRO A 67 -6.80 -9.78 4.65
CA PRO A 67 -8.08 -9.30 5.17
C PRO A 67 -8.12 -7.78 5.33
N PRO A 68 -9.31 -7.14 5.29
CA PRO A 68 -9.42 -5.72 5.58
C PRO A 68 -8.96 -5.39 7.01
N THR A 69 -8.52 -4.16 7.21
CA THR A 69 -7.98 -3.64 8.48
C THR A 69 -9.07 -3.27 9.49
N SER A 70 -10.32 -3.13 9.02
CA SER A 70 -11.51 -2.83 9.83
C SER A 70 -12.76 -3.44 9.22
N ASP A 71 -13.70 -3.85 10.08
CA ASP A 71 -15.04 -4.31 9.70
C ASP A 71 -15.97 -3.16 9.29
N THR A 72 -15.60 -1.92 9.61
CA THR A 72 -16.38 -0.72 9.31
C THR A 72 -15.68 0.18 8.31
N PHE A 73 -16.49 0.95 7.60
CA PHE A 73 -16.05 2.07 6.77
C PHE A 73 -16.13 3.38 7.56
N GLN A 74 -15.45 4.41 7.05
CA GLN A 74 -15.76 5.79 7.39
C GLN A 74 -17.15 6.17 6.86
N ASP A 75 -17.65 7.34 7.26
CA ASP A 75 -18.88 7.89 6.70
C ASP A 75 -18.81 7.93 5.16
N ASP A 76 -19.85 7.42 4.49
CA ASP A 76 -19.90 7.30 3.03
C ASP A 76 -19.69 8.64 2.31
N SER A 77 -20.03 9.77 2.94
CA SER A 77 -19.78 11.12 2.38
C SER A 77 -18.29 11.47 2.29
N LEU A 78 -17.44 10.74 3.00
CA LEU A 78 -15.98 10.89 2.97
C LEU A 78 -15.33 9.96 1.95
N LEU A 79 -16.07 9.01 1.37
CA LEU A 79 -15.57 8.00 0.45
C LEU A 79 -15.94 8.36 -0.99
N LEU A 80 -14.96 8.85 -1.75
CA LEU A 80 -15.15 9.39 -3.09
C LEU A 80 -14.98 8.31 -4.17
N TYR A 81 -15.61 7.14 -3.97
CA TYR A 81 -15.54 6.01 -4.90
C TYR A 81 -16.74 5.08 -4.79
N SER A 82 -16.96 4.29 -5.84
CA SER A 82 -17.98 3.24 -5.84
C SER A 82 -17.61 2.12 -6.84
N PRO A 83 -18.14 0.90 -6.66
CA PRO A 83 -18.89 0.42 -5.50
C PRO A 83 -17.97 0.15 -4.29
N LEU A 84 -18.55 0.11 -3.08
CA LEU A 84 -17.87 -0.36 -1.88
C LEU A 84 -17.74 -1.90 -1.89
N LYS A 85 -16.58 -2.41 -1.47
CA LYS A 85 -16.28 -3.84 -1.31
C LYS A 85 -15.68 -4.10 0.05
N VAL A 86 -16.01 -5.24 0.66
CA VAL A 86 -15.48 -5.64 1.98
C VAL A 86 -13.96 -5.52 2.08
N SER A 87 -13.21 -5.83 1.02
CA SER A 87 -11.74 -5.78 1.01
C SER A 87 -11.12 -4.39 0.85
N ASP A 88 -11.91 -3.35 0.59
CA ASP A 88 -11.42 -1.99 0.28
C ASP A 88 -10.47 -1.42 1.33
N ILE A 89 -9.54 -0.58 0.87
CA ILE A 89 -8.68 0.21 1.75
C ILE A 89 -9.54 1.20 2.52
N ARG A 90 -9.31 1.30 3.83
CA ARG A 90 -10.21 2.02 4.74
C ARG A 90 -9.94 3.51 4.82
N TRP A 91 -8.67 3.92 4.65
CA TRP A 91 -8.30 5.32 4.68
C TRP A 91 -6.90 5.56 4.10
N ASN A 92 -6.49 6.83 4.07
CA ASN A 92 -5.12 7.24 3.81
C ASN A 92 -4.14 6.55 4.76
N PHE A 93 -2.93 6.27 4.27
CA PHE A 93 -1.83 5.63 5.00
C PHE A 93 -1.99 4.16 5.39
N GLU A 94 -2.97 3.43 4.86
CA GLU A 94 -2.99 1.98 4.99
C GLU A 94 -1.79 1.33 4.25
N GLN A 95 -1.11 0.37 4.89
CA GLN A 95 0.16 -0.15 4.38
C GLN A 95 0.08 -1.64 4.04
N PHE A 96 0.80 -2.04 2.99
CA PHE A 96 1.03 -3.44 2.62
C PHE A 96 2.52 -3.73 2.68
N LEU A 97 2.90 -4.78 3.40
CA LEU A 97 4.25 -5.32 3.41
C LEU A 97 4.32 -6.51 2.45
N ILE A 98 5.30 -6.46 1.53
CA ILE A 98 5.44 -7.40 0.43
C ILE A 98 6.76 -8.17 0.60
N GLY A 99 6.70 -9.48 0.39
CA GLY A 99 7.84 -10.39 0.42
C GLY A 99 8.86 -10.15 -0.69
N LYS A 100 10.07 -10.67 -0.49
CA LYS A 100 11.12 -10.68 -1.52
C LYS A 100 10.71 -11.50 -2.76
N ASP A 101 9.75 -12.40 -2.59
CA ASP A 101 9.12 -13.21 -3.64
C ASP A 101 7.95 -12.47 -4.34
N GLY A 102 7.70 -11.21 -3.97
CA GLY A 102 6.63 -10.39 -4.53
C GLY A 102 5.23 -10.69 -3.97
N LYS A 103 5.09 -11.57 -2.97
CA LYS A 103 3.78 -11.91 -2.40
C LYS A 103 3.42 -10.97 -1.25
N PRO A 104 2.15 -10.52 -1.14
CA PRO A 104 1.71 -9.74 0.03
C PRO A 104 1.85 -10.58 1.29
N TYR A 105 2.50 -10.02 2.30
CA TYR A 105 2.77 -10.69 3.56
C TYR A 105 1.81 -10.22 4.66
N MET A 106 1.62 -8.90 4.80
CA MET A 106 0.78 -8.32 5.85
C MET A 106 0.20 -6.97 5.42
N ARG A 107 -0.96 -6.63 5.97
CA ARG A 107 -1.67 -5.35 5.76
C ARG A 107 -1.88 -4.68 7.11
N PHE A 108 -1.60 -3.39 7.20
CA PHE A 108 -1.60 -2.62 8.44
C PHE A 108 -2.63 -1.49 8.34
N SER A 109 -3.32 -1.20 9.44
CA SER A 109 -4.32 -0.13 9.47
C SER A 109 -3.65 1.26 9.44
N PRO A 110 -4.37 2.30 8.99
CA PRO A 110 -3.90 3.69 9.01
C PRO A 110 -3.35 4.16 10.37
N GLU A 111 -3.89 3.65 11.47
CA GLU A 111 -3.52 4.01 12.85
C GLU A 111 -2.26 3.28 13.34
N THR A 112 -1.75 2.32 12.57
CA THR A 112 -0.53 1.59 12.94
C THR A 112 0.66 2.55 12.96
N ASP A 113 1.34 2.64 14.11
CA ASP A 113 2.59 3.37 14.22
C ASP A 113 3.61 2.82 13.19
N PRO A 114 4.14 3.64 12.26
CA PRO A 114 5.15 3.19 11.30
C PRO A 114 6.37 2.52 11.96
N MET A 115 6.71 2.88 13.20
CA MET A 115 7.80 2.25 13.93
C MET A 115 7.50 0.79 14.32
N ALA A 116 6.23 0.43 14.44
CA ALA A 116 5.81 -0.95 14.69
C ALA A 116 6.08 -1.87 13.49
N LEU A 117 6.14 -1.33 12.26
CA LEU A 117 6.49 -2.11 11.06
C LEU A 117 7.97 -2.52 11.05
N LYS A 118 8.83 -1.85 11.81
CA LYS A 118 10.29 -2.05 11.77
C LYS A 118 10.68 -3.49 12.13
N SER A 119 10.09 -4.05 13.19
CA SER A 119 10.36 -5.43 13.60
C SER A 119 9.97 -6.42 12.50
N GLU A 120 8.85 -6.17 11.83
CA GLU A 120 8.33 -7.05 10.80
C GLU A 120 9.15 -6.99 9.51
N ILE A 121 9.57 -5.78 9.12
CA ILE A 121 10.52 -5.58 8.02
C ILE A 121 11.85 -6.29 8.34
N GLN A 122 12.38 -6.11 9.56
CA GLN A 122 13.63 -6.76 9.96
C GLN A 122 13.53 -8.29 9.92
N ARG A 123 12.40 -8.86 10.34
CA ARG A 123 12.13 -10.30 10.26
C ARG A 123 12.18 -10.78 8.80
N MET A 124 11.50 -10.07 7.89
CA MET A 124 11.47 -10.41 6.46
C MET A 124 12.81 -10.24 5.74
N LEU A 125 13.65 -9.33 6.22
CA LEU A 125 15.01 -9.17 5.71
C LEU A 125 15.90 -10.37 6.10
N GLN A 126 15.69 -10.93 7.29
CA GLN A 126 16.47 -12.06 7.81
C GLN A 126 16.01 -13.42 7.30
N THR A 127 14.75 -13.57 6.89
CA THR A 127 14.27 -14.81 6.25
C THR A 127 15.02 -15.07 4.95
N LYS A 128 15.59 -16.29 4.85
CA LYS A 128 16.12 -16.84 3.61
C LYS A 128 14.95 -17.14 2.65
N PRO A 129 15.13 -17.00 1.33
CA PRO A 129 14.13 -17.50 0.38
C PRO A 129 13.89 -18.98 0.69
N GLU A 130 12.62 -19.38 0.78
CA GLU A 130 12.30 -20.81 0.73
C GLU A 130 12.86 -21.35 -0.59
N ALA A 131 13.63 -22.44 -0.51
CA ALA A 131 14.12 -23.11 -1.71
C ALA A 131 12.89 -23.54 -2.51
N GLU A 132 12.88 -23.22 -3.81
CA GLU A 132 11.90 -23.79 -4.73
C GLU A 132 11.97 -25.31 -4.59
N GLU A 133 10.92 -25.92 -4.02
CA GLU A 133 10.72 -27.36 -4.14
C GLU A 133 10.53 -27.64 -5.62
N SER A 134 11.60 -28.06 -6.29
CA SER A 134 11.53 -28.63 -7.62
C SER A 134 10.64 -29.88 -7.50
N GLU A 135 9.39 -29.78 -7.97
CA GLU A 135 8.56 -30.95 -8.21
C GLU A 135 9.28 -31.83 -9.24
N GLY A 136 10.05 -32.80 -8.73
CA GLY A 136 10.52 -33.93 -9.49
C GLY A 136 9.33 -34.77 -9.88
N PHE A 137 8.67 -34.42 -10.98
CA PHE A 137 7.69 -35.29 -11.60
C PHE A 137 8.45 -36.52 -12.14
N ARG A 138 8.30 -37.61 -11.40
CA ARG A 138 8.81 -38.95 -11.72
C ARG A 138 8.27 -39.38 -13.08
N ASN A 139 9.17 -39.63 -14.03
CA ASN A 139 8.89 -40.49 -15.17
C ASN A 139 8.66 -41.92 -14.64
N GLY A 140 7.42 -42.38 -14.72
CA GLY A 140 7.04 -43.78 -14.48
C GLY A 140 6.48 -44.36 -15.78
N VAL A 141 7.17 -45.39 -16.26
CA VAL A 141 6.89 -46.23 -17.43
C VAL A 141 5.55 -46.96 -17.29
#